data_AF-A0A957HVV3-F1
#
_entry.id   AF-A0A957HVV3-F1
#
_cell.length_a   1.000
_cell.length_b   1.000
_cell.length_c   1.000
_cell.angle_alpha   90.00
_cell.angle_beta   90.00
_cell.angle_gamma   90.00
#
_symmetry.space_group_name_H-M   'P 1'
#
loop_
_entity.id
_entity.type
_entity.pdbx_description
1 polymer ?
#
loop_
_entity_poly.entity_id
_entity_poly.type
_entity_poly.pdbx_seq_one_letter_code
_entity_poly.pdbx_strand_id
1 'polypeptide(L)'
;RPQQAAVALHEYSYVVNDIFDGFPYKIGRFKSLFDVCDKYGIARPTIHITEWGWTLNNVPSPGQAIADMKEVMQLYARYPEIKGAAIWYLGPSFGGIANKAQKLIKPVTDFTLSTVFEVTTDPPHVQPRPYPVEPPDPIDEKPIEPEPVEPDPVEPEPVEPPQPKLSFVADVTIPDDSRMPVGTTFTKTWRVRNTGNVAWSAGYKLVHMKGDAMKAQTVQTVPAAAPGTEADISLTLTAPQTPGVYFSDWQMRDPQGKLFGDVLFTRIIAEKTAVPLVSNNAYVADLTIPDDTVMKPGQKFVKTWRIKNTGTTTWGPTFTFEFVRGVAMTPQTSRPLPVVQSGATVDISLSLQAPTVKGTHFGDWKMKDARGKEFGEIIFLRIVVK
;
A
#
# COMPACT_ATOMS: atom_id res chain seq x y z
N ARG A 1 -21.58 21.40 20.43
CA ARG A 1 -20.54 22.16 19.68
C ARG A 1 -20.44 21.56 18.27
N PRO A 2 -21.27 21.98 17.31
CA PRO A 2 -21.28 21.45 15.94
C PRO A 2 -19.94 21.60 15.19
N GLN A 3 -19.08 22.52 15.65
CA GLN A 3 -17.72 22.70 15.12
C GLN A 3 -16.73 21.61 15.59
N GLN A 4 -17.14 20.70 16.48
CA GLN A 4 -16.34 19.59 16.99
C GLN A 4 -16.87 18.21 16.56
N ALA A 5 -17.90 18.18 15.71
CA ALA A 5 -18.54 16.94 15.24
C ALA A 5 -18.98 17.10 13.78
N ALA A 6 -18.77 16.06 12.97
CA ALA A 6 -19.26 16.00 11.59
C ALA A 6 -20.37 14.96 11.49
N VAL A 7 -21.28 15.16 10.53
CA VAL A 7 -22.31 14.18 10.17
C VAL A 7 -21.80 13.33 9.02
N ALA A 8 -21.79 12.01 9.24
CA ALA A 8 -21.59 11.04 8.18
C ALA A 8 -22.94 10.76 7.50
N LEU A 9 -23.00 10.86 6.17
CA LEU A 9 -24.21 10.69 5.40
C LEU A 9 -23.99 9.68 4.28
N HIS A 10 -24.97 8.82 4.06
CA HIS A 10 -24.92 7.77 3.03
C HIS A 10 -25.94 8.11 1.95
N GLU A 11 -25.51 8.28 0.70
CA GLU A 11 -26.35 8.68 -0.43
C GLU A 11 -26.20 7.69 -1.60
N TYR A 12 -27.30 7.05 -1.99
CA TYR A 12 -27.33 6.06 -3.07
C TYR A 12 -28.51 6.32 -3.99
N SER A 13 -28.31 6.34 -5.31
CA SER A 13 -29.43 6.49 -6.26
C SER A 13 -30.30 5.23 -6.37
N TYR A 14 -29.72 4.06 -6.08
CA TYR A 14 -30.29 2.73 -6.36
C TYR A 14 -30.56 2.44 -7.84
N VAL A 15 -30.06 3.26 -8.76
CA VAL A 15 -30.19 3.10 -10.20
C VAL A 15 -28.86 3.42 -10.88
N VAL A 16 -28.37 2.54 -11.75
CA VAL A 16 -27.06 2.70 -12.42
C VAL A 16 -27.08 3.80 -13.49
N ASN A 17 -28.22 4.00 -14.14
CA ASN A 17 -28.35 4.89 -15.30
C ASN A 17 -28.95 6.26 -14.96
N ASP A 18 -29.30 6.49 -13.70
CA ASP A 18 -29.81 7.78 -13.22
C ASP A 18 -29.29 8.03 -11.80
N ILE A 19 -28.28 8.89 -11.67
CA ILE A 19 -27.68 9.22 -10.37
C ILE A 19 -28.59 10.13 -9.53
N PHE A 20 -29.52 10.87 -10.15
CA PHE A 20 -30.45 11.76 -9.44
C PHE A 20 -31.83 11.13 -9.22
N ASP A 21 -31.99 9.82 -9.50
CA ASP A 21 -33.21 9.11 -9.15
C ASP A 21 -33.55 9.33 -7.67
N GLY A 22 -34.77 9.76 -7.40
CA GLY A 22 -35.23 10.09 -6.04
C GLY A 22 -34.57 11.30 -5.37
N PHE A 23 -33.90 12.20 -6.11
CA PHE A 23 -33.43 13.49 -5.59
C PHE A 23 -34.59 14.35 -5.03
N PRO A 24 -34.43 15.06 -3.90
CA PRO A 24 -33.25 15.14 -3.05
C PRO A 24 -33.21 14.09 -1.92
N TYR A 25 -34.10 13.09 -1.93
CA TYR A 25 -34.25 12.14 -0.81
C TYR A 25 -33.22 11.00 -0.83
N LYS A 26 -32.62 10.73 -1.99
CA LYS A 26 -31.50 9.80 -2.19
C LYS A 26 -30.18 10.55 -2.27
N ILE A 27 -29.75 10.97 -3.45
CA ILE A 27 -28.71 11.98 -3.58
C ILE A 27 -29.29 13.34 -3.17
N GLY A 28 -28.57 14.13 -2.36
CA GLY A 28 -29.01 15.45 -1.91
C GLY A 28 -29.72 15.51 -0.55
N ARG A 29 -29.73 14.41 0.22
CA ARG A 29 -30.48 14.30 1.49
C ARG A 29 -29.89 15.17 2.60
N PHE A 30 -28.66 15.66 2.43
CA PHE A 30 -28.09 16.70 3.29
C PHE A 30 -28.96 17.98 3.32
N LYS A 31 -29.75 18.24 2.27
CA LYS A 31 -30.62 19.42 2.19
C LYS A 31 -31.68 19.41 3.29
N SER A 32 -32.28 18.26 3.58
CA SER A 32 -33.25 18.15 4.67
C SER A 32 -32.63 18.42 6.03
N LEU A 33 -31.37 18.01 6.25
CA LEU A 33 -30.64 18.35 7.47
C LEU A 33 -30.41 19.87 7.57
N PHE A 34 -30.02 20.52 6.47
CA PHE A 34 -29.84 21.97 6.44
C PHE A 34 -31.14 22.73 6.65
N ASP A 35 -32.24 22.29 6.02
CA ASP A 35 -33.56 22.92 6.19
C ASP A 35 -34.01 22.86 7.67
N VAL A 36 -33.75 21.75 8.36
CA VAL A 36 -34.02 21.61 9.80
C VAL A 36 -33.11 22.52 10.62
N CYS A 37 -31.81 22.56 10.30
CA CYS A 37 -30.86 23.44 10.96
C CYS A 37 -31.29 24.91 10.86
N ASP A 38 -31.61 25.36 9.64
CA ASP A 38 -32.04 26.73 9.36
C ASP A 38 -33.35 27.06 10.08
N LYS A 39 -34.34 26.15 10.04
CA LYS A 39 -35.63 26.31 10.71
C LYS A 39 -35.51 26.54 12.21
N TYR A 40 -34.54 25.89 12.87
CA TYR A 40 -34.35 25.98 14.32
C TYR A 40 -33.18 26.89 14.73
N GLY A 41 -32.59 27.63 13.79
CA GLY A 41 -31.44 28.51 14.08
C GLY A 41 -30.19 27.75 14.55
N ILE A 42 -30.04 26.50 14.15
CA ILE A 42 -28.89 25.64 14.46
C ILE A 42 -27.85 25.84 13.35
N ALA A 43 -26.59 26.08 13.73
CA ALA A 43 -25.51 26.14 12.76
C ALA A 43 -25.39 24.82 11.99
N ARG A 44 -25.36 24.90 10.65
CA ARG A 44 -25.21 23.73 9.77
C ARG A 44 -23.91 22.97 10.10
N PRO A 45 -23.96 21.65 10.29
CA PRO A 45 -22.78 20.87 10.63
C PRO A 45 -21.91 20.60 9.40
N THR A 46 -20.64 20.28 9.63
CA THR A 46 -19.80 19.67 8.58
C THR A 46 -20.36 18.30 8.19
N ILE A 47 -20.37 17.99 6.89
CA ILE A 47 -20.86 16.72 6.34
C ILE A 47 -19.76 16.01 5.57
N HIS A 48 -19.64 14.70 5.80
CA HIS A 48 -18.91 13.77 4.95
C HIS A 48 -19.91 12.78 4.34
N ILE A 49 -19.95 12.67 3.02
CA ILE A 49 -20.72 11.62 2.35
C ILE A 49 -19.85 10.35 2.36
N THR A 50 -19.92 9.57 3.44
CA THR A 50 -19.00 8.44 3.65
C THR A 50 -19.36 7.21 2.83
N GLU A 51 -20.57 7.17 2.30
CA GLU A 51 -21.05 6.13 1.40
C GLU A 51 -21.82 6.78 0.26
N TRP A 52 -21.27 6.74 -0.94
CA TRP A 52 -21.88 7.27 -2.16
C TRP A 52 -21.89 6.23 -3.26
N GLY A 53 -22.96 6.16 -4.05
CA GLY A 53 -22.95 5.32 -5.25
C GLY A 53 -24.31 5.11 -5.90
N TRP A 54 -24.37 4.04 -6.70
CA TRP A 54 -25.53 3.72 -7.54
C TRP A 54 -26.34 2.60 -6.88
N THR A 55 -25.99 1.35 -7.19
CA THR A 55 -26.70 0.17 -6.68
C THR A 55 -25.78 -0.68 -5.81
N LEU A 56 -26.38 -1.58 -5.02
CA LEU A 56 -25.63 -2.53 -4.20
C LEU A 56 -24.66 -3.41 -5.03
N ASN A 57 -25.08 -3.85 -6.22
CA ASN A 57 -24.40 -4.91 -6.97
C ASN A 57 -23.79 -4.45 -8.30
N ASN A 58 -23.92 -3.17 -8.64
CA ASN A 58 -23.47 -2.66 -9.93
C ASN A 58 -23.08 -1.17 -9.86
N VAL A 59 -22.03 -0.83 -10.61
CA VAL A 59 -21.62 0.55 -10.90
C VAL A 59 -21.67 0.76 -12.43
N PRO A 60 -21.83 2.00 -12.91
CA PRO A 60 -21.82 2.28 -14.34
C PRO A 60 -20.41 2.14 -14.92
N SER A 61 -20.29 2.30 -16.24
CA SER A 61 -18.99 2.36 -16.90
C SER A 61 -18.15 3.52 -16.34
N PRO A 62 -16.80 3.47 -16.41
CA PRO A 62 -15.98 4.57 -15.92
C PRO A 62 -16.33 5.94 -16.52
N GLY A 63 -16.65 5.99 -17.81
CA GLY A 63 -17.04 7.25 -18.47
C GLY A 63 -18.34 7.81 -17.88
N GLN A 64 -19.36 6.98 -17.72
CA GLN A 64 -20.63 7.39 -17.13
C GLN A 64 -20.49 7.72 -15.64
N ALA A 65 -19.69 6.94 -14.89
CA ALA A 65 -19.42 7.21 -13.48
C ALA A 65 -18.80 8.61 -13.27
N ILE A 66 -17.84 9.00 -14.11
CA ILE A 66 -17.25 10.34 -14.06
C ILE A 66 -18.25 11.43 -14.44
N ALA A 67 -19.14 11.18 -15.42
CA ALA A 67 -20.21 12.11 -15.77
C ALA A 67 -21.16 12.34 -14.59
N ASP A 68 -21.66 11.26 -13.97
CA ASP A 68 -22.54 11.30 -12.81
C ASP A 68 -21.88 12.04 -11.63
N MET A 69 -20.61 11.70 -11.33
CA MET A 69 -19.85 12.35 -10.27
C MET A 69 -19.65 13.83 -10.53
N LYS A 70 -19.39 14.23 -11.78
CA LYS A 70 -19.23 15.64 -12.13
C LYS A 70 -20.49 16.43 -11.79
N GLU A 71 -21.67 15.92 -12.13
CA GLU A 71 -22.94 16.59 -11.85
C GLU A 71 -23.24 16.65 -10.34
N VAL A 72 -23.02 15.54 -9.62
CA VAL A 72 -23.25 15.50 -8.17
C VAL A 72 -22.23 16.34 -7.40
N MET A 73 -20.97 16.35 -7.81
CA MET A 73 -19.95 17.20 -7.18
C MET A 73 -20.20 18.69 -7.46
N GLN A 74 -20.74 19.06 -8.62
CA GLN A 74 -21.21 20.44 -8.88
C GLN A 74 -22.32 20.85 -7.91
N LEU A 75 -23.23 19.92 -7.58
CA LEU A 75 -24.23 20.17 -6.54
C LEU A 75 -23.57 20.35 -5.18
N TYR A 76 -22.70 19.43 -4.76
CA TYR A 76 -22.07 19.47 -3.43
C TYR A 76 -21.16 20.67 -3.24
N ALA A 77 -20.45 21.11 -4.28
CA ALA A 77 -19.54 22.25 -4.22
C ALA A 77 -20.26 23.55 -3.80
N ARG A 78 -21.59 23.65 -4.04
CA ARG A 78 -22.43 24.79 -3.61
C ARG A 78 -22.58 24.90 -2.09
N TYR A 79 -22.18 23.88 -1.35
CA TYR A 79 -22.35 23.78 0.10
C TYR A 79 -20.99 23.58 0.76
N PRO A 80 -20.35 24.65 1.29
CA PRO A 80 -19.01 24.56 1.87
C PRO A 80 -18.92 23.62 3.08
N GLU A 81 -20.06 23.27 3.70
CA GLU A 81 -20.15 22.30 4.78
C GLU A 81 -19.87 20.86 4.33
N ILE A 82 -20.05 20.53 3.05
CA ILE A 82 -19.75 19.21 2.49
C ILE A 82 -18.25 19.15 2.16
N LYS A 83 -17.52 18.25 2.82
CA LYS A 83 -16.05 18.18 2.71
C LYS A 83 -15.53 17.04 1.83
N GLY A 84 -16.39 16.12 1.43
CA GLY A 84 -16.01 15.04 0.53
C GLY A 84 -17.10 13.98 0.40
N ALA A 85 -16.94 13.15 -0.64
CA ALA A 85 -17.76 11.97 -0.86
C ALA A 85 -16.88 10.76 -1.17
N ALA A 86 -17.21 9.59 -0.61
CA ALA A 86 -16.49 8.35 -0.81
C ALA A 86 -17.38 7.34 -1.53
N ILE A 87 -16.91 6.82 -2.67
CA ILE A 87 -17.61 5.71 -3.35
C ILE A 87 -17.40 4.45 -2.52
N TRP A 88 -18.51 3.81 -2.11
CA TRP A 88 -18.46 2.66 -1.22
C TRP A 88 -19.22 1.46 -1.80
N TYR A 89 -18.76 0.24 -1.49
CA TYR A 89 -19.48 -1.00 -1.79
C TYR A 89 -19.36 -2.01 -0.62
N LEU A 90 -20.41 -2.81 -0.39
CA LEU A 90 -20.56 -3.76 0.74
C LEU A 90 -20.27 -5.23 0.35
N GLY A 91 -19.43 -5.45 -0.67
CA GLY A 91 -19.20 -6.80 -1.21
C GLY A 91 -18.30 -7.67 -0.32
N PRO A 92 -18.39 -9.02 -0.41
CA PRO A 92 -17.39 -9.90 0.18
C PRO A 92 -16.00 -9.62 -0.45
N SER A 93 -14.92 -10.07 0.19
CA SER A 93 -13.58 -10.00 -0.40
C SER A 93 -13.57 -10.54 -1.85
N PHE A 94 -12.79 -9.89 -2.71
CA PHE A 94 -12.44 -10.19 -4.12
C PHE A 94 -13.57 -10.71 -5.05
N GLY A 95 -13.82 -10.00 -6.17
CA GLY A 95 -14.75 -10.40 -7.24
C GLY A 95 -16.05 -9.60 -7.32
N GLY A 96 -16.82 -9.79 -8.40
CA GLY A 96 -18.16 -9.19 -8.57
C GLY A 96 -18.16 -7.65 -8.64
N ILE A 97 -18.92 -7.00 -7.75
CA ILE A 97 -18.98 -5.53 -7.67
C ILE A 97 -17.61 -4.90 -7.36
N ALA A 98 -16.73 -5.62 -6.64
CA ALA A 98 -15.37 -5.15 -6.37
C ALA A 98 -14.59 -4.91 -7.66
N ASN A 99 -14.64 -5.86 -8.62
CA ASN A 99 -13.94 -5.74 -9.90
C ASN A 99 -14.49 -4.58 -10.73
N LYS A 100 -15.79 -4.29 -10.63
CA LYS A 100 -16.41 -3.16 -11.34
C LYS A 100 -16.05 -1.82 -10.70
N ALA A 101 -16.13 -1.73 -9.36
CA ALA A 101 -15.77 -0.51 -8.62
C ALA A 101 -14.28 -0.18 -8.75
N GLN A 102 -13.38 -1.17 -8.78
CA GLN A 102 -11.95 -0.95 -8.95
C GLN A 102 -11.60 -0.26 -10.28
N LYS A 103 -12.36 -0.51 -11.36
CA LYS A 103 -12.19 0.17 -12.65
C LYS A 103 -12.39 1.69 -12.54
N LEU A 104 -13.03 2.17 -11.47
CA LEU A 104 -13.25 3.59 -11.19
C LEU A 104 -12.07 4.24 -10.45
N ILE A 105 -11.21 3.49 -9.75
CA ILE A 105 -10.17 4.05 -8.86
C ILE A 105 -9.30 5.08 -9.58
N LYS A 106 -8.70 4.69 -10.72
CA LYS A 106 -7.81 5.61 -11.45
C LYS A 106 -8.58 6.78 -12.08
N PRO A 107 -9.65 6.58 -12.87
CA PRO A 107 -10.42 7.68 -13.45
C PRO A 107 -10.93 8.68 -12.40
N VAL A 108 -11.40 8.19 -11.25
CA VAL A 108 -11.86 9.02 -10.14
C VAL A 108 -10.72 9.80 -9.50
N THR A 109 -9.57 9.16 -9.30
CA THR A 109 -8.37 9.83 -8.78
C THR A 109 -7.92 10.95 -9.72
N ASP A 110 -7.80 10.66 -11.02
CA ASP A 110 -7.41 11.66 -12.03
C ASP A 110 -8.42 12.82 -12.07
N PHE A 111 -9.72 12.53 -12.07
CA PHE A 111 -10.79 13.53 -12.09
C PHE A 111 -10.74 14.43 -10.84
N THR A 112 -10.62 13.83 -9.65
CA THR A 112 -10.60 14.56 -8.37
C THR A 112 -9.39 15.47 -8.24
N LEU A 113 -8.23 15.05 -8.74
CA LEU A 113 -7.00 15.85 -8.70
C LEU A 113 -6.95 16.98 -9.74
N SER A 114 -7.73 16.88 -10.82
CA SER A 114 -7.71 17.83 -11.94
C SER A 114 -8.92 18.77 -12.00
N THR A 115 -9.97 18.50 -11.23
CA THR A 115 -11.23 19.24 -11.31
C THR A 115 -11.39 20.18 -10.13
N VAL A 116 -11.65 21.45 -10.43
CA VAL A 116 -12.07 22.47 -9.47
C VAL A 116 -13.42 23.01 -9.93
N PHE A 117 -14.36 23.16 -8.99
CA PHE A 117 -15.65 23.76 -9.27
C PHE A 117 -15.64 25.22 -8.81
N GLU A 118 -15.80 26.14 -9.75
CA GLU A 118 -16.08 27.54 -9.42
C GLU A 118 -17.55 27.67 -9.01
N VAL A 119 -17.78 28.14 -7.80
CA VAL A 119 -19.10 28.26 -7.21
C VAL A 119 -19.37 29.75 -7.00
N THR A 120 -20.33 30.30 -7.72
CA THR A 120 -20.88 31.62 -7.40
C THR A 120 -21.77 31.48 -6.16
N THR A 121 -21.67 32.44 -5.22
CA THR A 121 -22.45 32.42 -3.97
C THR A 121 -23.94 32.73 -4.16
N ASP A 122 -24.44 32.77 -5.39
CA ASP A 122 -25.85 32.99 -5.66
C ASP A 122 -26.64 31.68 -5.51
N PRO A 123 -27.76 31.66 -4.76
CA PRO A 123 -28.58 30.47 -4.61
C PRO A 123 -29.27 30.15 -5.94
N PRO A 124 -29.01 28.99 -6.58
CA PRO A 124 -29.80 28.60 -7.73
C PRO A 124 -31.16 28.09 -7.23
N HIS A 125 -32.22 28.81 -7.58
CA HIS A 125 -33.56 28.21 -7.68
C HIS A 125 -33.49 27.10 -8.74
N VAL A 126 -33.22 25.87 -8.32
CA VAL A 126 -33.48 24.70 -9.15
C VAL A 126 -34.99 24.51 -9.13
N GLN A 127 -35.66 24.95 -10.20
CA GLN A 127 -37.07 24.60 -10.37
C GLN A 127 -37.19 23.07 -10.49
N PRO A 128 -38.18 22.45 -9.84
CA PRO A 128 -38.45 21.04 -10.05
C PRO A 128 -38.77 20.81 -11.53
N ARG A 129 -38.12 19.83 -12.16
CA ARG A 129 -38.55 19.36 -13.48
C ARG A 129 -39.89 18.64 -13.30
N PRO A 130 -40.91 18.92 -14.13
CA PRO A 130 -42.13 18.12 -14.12
C PRO A 130 -41.81 16.70 -14.57
N TYR A 131 -42.22 15.72 -13.77
CA TYR A 131 -42.23 14.31 -14.14
C TYR A 131 -43.33 14.06 -15.19
N PRO A 132 -43.05 13.39 -16.31
CA PRO A 132 -44.10 12.76 -17.09
C PRO A 132 -44.62 11.57 -16.27
N VAL A 133 -45.85 11.68 -15.75
CA VAL A 133 -46.59 10.53 -15.24
C VAL A 133 -47.39 10.00 -16.43
N GLU A 134 -46.77 9.18 -17.28
CA GLU A 134 -47.54 8.29 -18.14
C GLU A 134 -47.76 6.98 -17.37
N PRO A 135 -49.02 6.57 -17.13
CA PRO A 135 -49.30 5.26 -16.57
C PRO A 135 -48.86 4.19 -17.57
N PRO A 136 -48.40 3.01 -17.11
CA PRO A 136 -48.10 1.90 -18.00
C PRO A 136 -49.37 1.48 -18.75
N ASP A 137 -49.23 1.22 -20.05
CA ASP A 137 -50.31 0.67 -20.87
C ASP A 137 -50.86 -0.63 -20.24
N PRO A 138 -52.18 -0.89 -20.33
CA PRO A 138 -52.75 -2.14 -19.88
C PRO A 138 -52.14 -3.31 -20.68
N ILE A 139 -51.61 -4.30 -19.96
CA ILE A 139 -51.22 -5.57 -20.57
C ILE A 139 -52.52 -6.28 -20.96
N ASP A 140 -52.80 -6.36 -22.26
CA ASP A 140 -53.91 -7.15 -22.80
C ASP A 140 -53.50 -8.63 -22.77
N GLU A 141 -53.81 -9.30 -21.65
CA GLU A 141 -53.69 -10.75 -21.51
C GLU A 141 -54.76 -11.46 -22.36
N LYS A 142 -54.52 -11.56 -23.66
CA LYS A 142 -55.16 -12.61 -24.47
C LYS A 142 -54.41 -13.93 -24.29
N PRO A 143 -55.07 -15.02 -23.88
CA PRO A 143 -54.48 -16.35 -23.91
C PRO A 143 -54.12 -16.72 -25.36
N ILE A 144 -52.83 -16.92 -25.62
CA ILE A 144 -52.35 -17.48 -26.88
C ILE A 144 -52.49 -19.00 -26.76
N GLU A 145 -53.41 -19.58 -27.52
CA GLU A 145 -53.55 -21.02 -27.68
C GLU A 145 -52.40 -21.53 -28.56
N PRO A 146 -51.67 -22.61 -28.18
CA PRO A 146 -50.54 -23.07 -28.95
C PRO A 146 -51.02 -23.78 -30.22
N GLU A 147 -50.72 -23.22 -31.38
CA GLU A 147 -50.80 -23.96 -32.64
C GLU A 147 -49.68 -25.00 -32.73
N PRO A 148 -49.89 -26.15 -33.41
CA PRO A 148 -48.85 -27.15 -33.59
C PRO A 148 -47.78 -26.61 -34.54
N VAL A 149 -46.57 -26.43 -34.04
CA VAL A 149 -45.41 -26.03 -34.86
C VAL A 149 -44.75 -27.29 -35.42
N GLU A 150 -44.83 -27.47 -36.74
CA GLU A 150 -43.98 -28.45 -37.44
C GLU A 150 -42.50 -28.02 -37.33
N PRO A 151 -41.55 -28.95 -37.14
CA PRO A 151 -40.14 -28.58 -37.01
C PRO A 151 -39.60 -28.06 -38.35
N ASP A 152 -39.24 -26.78 -38.39
CA ASP A 152 -38.51 -26.18 -39.50
C ASP A 152 -37.15 -26.87 -39.72
N PRO A 153 -36.66 -26.95 -40.97
CA PRO A 153 -35.32 -27.44 -41.25
C PRO A 153 -34.28 -26.56 -40.54
N VAL A 154 -33.44 -27.17 -39.70
CA VAL A 154 -32.34 -26.47 -39.02
C VAL A 154 -31.31 -26.02 -40.07
N GLU A 155 -31.41 -24.76 -40.48
CA GLU A 155 -30.35 -24.07 -41.22
C GLU A 155 -29.11 -23.96 -40.30
N PRO A 156 -27.89 -24.28 -40.75
CA PRO A 156 -26.71 -24.17 -39.90
C PRO A 156 -26.50 -22.70 -39.50
N GLU A 157 -26.56 -22.42 -38.20
CA GLU A 157 -26.33 -21.07 -37.68
C GLU A 157 -24.96 -20.53 -38.15
N PRO A 158 -24.88 -19.25 -38.54
CA PRO A 158 -23.62 -18.65 -38.95
C PRO A 158 -22.61 -18.71 -37.79
N VAL A 159 -21.47 -19.36 -38.03
CA VAL A 159 -20.36 -19.44 -37.06
C VAL A 159 -19.89 -18.01 -36.75
N GLU A 160 -20.04 -17.57 -35.51
CA GLU A 160 -19.54 -16.26 -35.07
C GLU A 160 -18.04 -16.14 -35.33
N PRO A 161 -17.55 -14.95 -35.75
CA PRO A 161 -16.12 -14.74 -35.97
C PRO A 161 -15.33 -14.92 -34.66
N PRO A 162 -14.05 -15.34 -34.74
CA PRO A 162 -13.20 -15.52 -33.56
C PRO A 162 -12.99 -14.18 -32.83
N GLN A 163 -13.39 -14.15 -31.57
CA GLN A 163 -13.31 -13.00 -30.68
C GLN A 163 -12.57 -13.39 -29.39
N PRO A 164 -11.28 -13.07 -29.28
CA PRO A 164 -10.55 -13.30 -28.03
C PRO A 164 -11.02 -12.29 -26.98
N LYS A 165 -11.35 -12.77 -25.78
CA LYS A 165 -11.67 -11.93 -24.61
C LYS A 165 -10.99 -12.51 -23.38
N LEU A 166 -10.62 -11.62 -22.47
CA LEU A 166 -10.09 -11.96 -21.15
C LEU A 166 -10.86 -11.15 -20.11
N SER A 167 -11.33 -11.82 -19.07
CA SER A 167 -11.87 -11.15 -17.88
C SER A 167 -10.98 -11.46 -16.68
N PHE A 168 -10.68 -10.44 -15.88
CA PHE A 168 -9.96 -10.62 -14.62
C PHE A 168 -10.86 -11.33 -13.60
N VAL A 169 -10.31 -12.33 -12.91
CA VAL A 169 -11.01 -13.06 -11.84
C VAL A 169 -10.51 -12.58 -10.48
N ALA A 170 -9.21 -12.72 -10.21
CA ALA A 170 -8.62 -12.38 -8.90
C ALA A 170 -7.10 -12.19 -8.96
N ASP A 171 -6.57 -11.47 -7.99
CA ASP A 171 -5.14 -11.51 -7.65
C ASP A 171 -4.86 -12.80 -6.88
N VAL A 172 -4.03 -13.67 -7.44
CA VAL A 172 -3.61 -14.92 -6.77
C VAL A 172 -2.42 -14.64 -5.85
N THR A 173 -1.51 -13.76 -6.26
CA THR A 173 -0.41 -13.28 -5.43
C THR A 173 -0.33 -11.77 -5.45
N ILE A 174 0.30 -11.21 -4.42
CA ILE A 174 0.60 -9.79 -4.28
C ILE A 174 -0.65 -8.93 -4.50
N PRO A 175 -1.58 -8.90 -3.51
CA PRO A 175 -2.72 -8.01 -3.56
C PRO A 175 -2.30 -6.55 -3.76
N ASP A 176 -3.21 -5.73 -4.26
CA ASP A 176 -2.95 -4.30 -4.36
C ASP A 176 -2.55 -3.68 -3.02
N ASP A 177 -1.66 -2.70 -3.08
CA ASP A 177 -1.06 -2.02 -1.93
C ASP A 177 -0.18 -2.91 -1.04
N SER A 178 0.24 -4.06 -1.54
CA SER A 178 1.28 -4.87 -0.90
C SER A 178 2.54 -4.03 -0.66
N ARG A 179 2.94 -3.94 0.61
CA ARG A 179 4.15 -3.26 1.06
C ARG A 179 5.35 -4.19 0.96
N MET A 180 6.44 -3.72 0.38
CA MET A 180 7.66 -4.51 0.24
C MET A 180 8.93 -3.67 0.23
N PRO A 181 10.08 -4.25 0.62
CA PRO A 181 11.35 -3.56 0.53
C PRO A 181 11.69 -3.14 -0.90
N VAL A 182 12.29 -1.95 -1.07
CA VAL A 182 12.85 -1.52 -2.35
C VAL A 182 13.80 -2.57 -2.93
N GLY A 183 13.76 -2.80 -4.24
CA GLY A 183 14.59 -3.80 -4.92
C GLY A 183 14.17 -5.26 -4.74
N THR A 184 13.09 -5.54 -4.01
CA THR A 184 12.60 -6.91 -3.83
C THR A 184 12.07 -7.49 -5.14
N THR A 185 12.54 -8.67 -5.52
CA THR A 185 11.95 -9.45 -6.60
C THR A 185 10.76 -10.24 -6.07
N PHE A 186 9.64 -10.20 -6.79
CA PHE A 186 8.40 -10.87 -6.42
C PHE A 186 7.68 -11.45 -7.65
N THR A 187 6.86 -12.47 -7.45
CA THR A 187 6.01 -13.04 -8.50
C THR A 187 4.58 -12.55 -8.33
N LYS A 188 4.08 -11.81 -9.32
CA LYS A 188 2.68 -11.44 -9.43
C LYS A 188 1.94 -12.49 -10.25
N THR A 189 0.82 -12.98 -9.75
CA THR A 189 -0.06 -13.91 -10.45
C THR A 189 -1.49 -13.39 -10.43
N TRP A 190 -2.10 -13.31 -11.61
CA TRP A 190 -3.52 -13.02 -11.76
C TRP A 190 -4.25 -14.28 -12.25
N ARG A 191 -5.42 -14.57 -11.67
CA ARG A 191 -6.37 -15.50 -12.23
C ARG A 191 -7.26 -14.77 -13.22
N VAL A 192 -7.41 -15.35 -14.40
CA VAL A 192 -8.19 -14.78 -15.50
C VAL A 192 -9.08 -15.83 -16.11
N ARG A 193 -10.15 -15.40 -16.80
CA ARG A 193 -11.06 -16.28 -17.53
C ARG A 193 -11.12 -15.92 -19.00
N ASN A 194 -11.04 -16.91 -19.88
CA ASN A 194 -11.31 -16.73 -21.29
C ASN A 194 -12.83 -16.63 -21.49
N THR A 195 -13.33 -15.42 -21.71
CA THR A 195 -14.75 -15.15 -21.98
C THR A 195 -15.03 -14.95 -23.47
N GLY A 196 -14.07 -15.28 -24.33
CA GLY A 196 -14.20 -15.24 -25.78
C GLY A 196 -14.73 -16.56 -26.34
N ASN A 197 -14.87 -16.63 -27.66
CA ASN A 197 -15.28 -17.84 -28.39
C ASN A 197 -14.08 -18.56 -29.07
N VAL A 198 -12.85 -18.09 -28.83
CA VAL A 198 -11.61 -18.68 -29.38
C VAL A 198 -10.61 -18.98 -28.27
N ALA A 199 -9.90 -20.12 -28.39
CA ALA A 199 -8.87 -20.49 -27.44
C ALA A 199 -7.64 -19.59 -27.56
N TRP A 200 -7.03 -19.24 -26.42
CA TRP A 200 -5.70 -18.65 -26.40
C TRP A 200 -4.69 -19.75 -26.73
N SER A 201 -3.99 -19.59 -27.86
CA SER A 201 -3.01 -20.55 -28.36
C SER A 201 -1.64 -19.90 -28.54
N ALA A 202 -0.71 -20.55 -29.26
CA ALA A 202 0.59 -19.96 -29.53
C ALA A 202 0.46 -18.61 -30.27
N GLY A 203 1.15 -17.59 -29.78
CA GLY A 203 1.17 -16.25 -30.36
C GLY A 203 0.45 -15.18 -29.55
N TYR A 204 -0.47 -15.57 -28.66
CA TYR A 204 -1.04 -14.66 -27.67
C TYR A 204 0.02 -14.25 -26.65
N LYS A 205 0.04 -12.97 -26.27
CA LYS A 205 1.01 -12.40 -25.34
C LYS A 205 0.33 -11.50 -24.32
N LEU A 206 0.94 -11.35 -23.15
CA LEU A 206 0.65 -10.25 -22.24
C LEU A 206 1.69 -9.15 -22.49
N VAL A 207 1.24 -7.91 -22.67
CA VAL A 207 2.13 -6.78 -22.96
C VAL A 207 1.96 -5.66 -21.94
N HIS A 208 3.08 -5.03 -21.56
CA HIS A 208 3.08 -3.87 -20.69
C HIS A 208 2.54 -2.66 -21.43
N MET A 209 1.57 -1.98 -20.82
CA MET A 209 0.86 -0.84 -21.39
C MET A 209 1.38 0.49 -20.86
N LYS A 210 1.44 0.63 -19.53
CA LYS A 210 1.79 1.88 -18.86
C LYS A 210 2.18 1.64 -17.41
N GLY A 211 2.78 2.67 -16.81
CA GLY A 211 3.30 2.61 -15.45
C GLY A 211 4.77 2.20 -15.43
N ASP A 212 5.23 1.82 -14.25
CA ASP A 212 6.57 1.25 -14.06
C ASP A 212 6.53 -0.22 -14.48
N ALA A 213 7.42 -0.61 -15.40
CA ALA A 213 7.53 -2.00 -15.82
C ALA A 213 8.09 -2.90 -14.69
N MET A 214 8.58 -2.33 -13.59
CA MET A 214 9.18 -3.01 -12.44
C MET A 214 10.28 -3.99 -12.88
N LYS A 215 11.09 -3.55 -13.85
CA LYS A 215 12.13 -4.35 -14.54
C LYS A 215 11.65 -5.67 -15.17
N ALA A 216 10.34 -5.81 -15.43
CA ALA A 216 9.80 -6.94 -16.16
C ALA A 216 10.16 -6.87 -17.65
N GLN A 217 10.18 -8.03 -18.32
CA GLN A 217 10.10 -8.06 -19.78
C GLN A 217 8.73 -7.52 -20.19
N THR A 218 8.70 -6.52 -21.08
CA THR A 218 7.47 -5.83 -21.49
C THR A 218 6.52 -6.66 -22.35
N VAL A 219 6.91 -7.88 -22.70
CA VAL A 219 6.10 -8.86 -23.45
C VAL A 219 6.32 -10.23 -22.81
N GLN A 220 5.24 -10.94 -22.50
CA GLN A 220 5.28 -12.27 -21.91
C GLN A 220 4.37 -13.26 -22.60
N THR A 221 4.80 -14.52 -22.61
CA THR A 221 3.95 -15.64 -23.00
C THR A 221 2.85 -15.85 -21.98
N VAL A 222 1.67 -16.26 -22.46
CA VAL A 222 0.53 -16.58 -21.61
C VAL A 222 0.19 -18.06 -21.74
N PRO A 223 -0.35 -18.69 -20.67
CA PRO A 223 -0.85 -20.06 -20.73
C PRO A 223 -2.00 -20.17 -21.73
N ALA A 224 -2.15 -21.36 -22.33
CA ALA A 224 -3.30 -21.66 -23.17
C ALA A 224 -4.58 -21.74 -22.30
N ALA A 225 -5.69 -21.23 -22.84
CA ALA A 225 -7.00 -21.34 -22.19
C ALA A 225 -8.10 -21.48 -23.24
N ALA A 226 -8.95 -22.49 -23.09
CA ALA A 226 -10.12 -22.68 -23.95
C ALA A 226 -11.23 -21.69 -23.58
N PRO A 227 -12.19 -21.42 -24.49
CA PRO A 227 -13.39 -20.65 -24.16
C PRO A 227 -14.05 -21.16 -22.87
N GLY A 228 -14.38 -20.24 -21.96
CA GLY A 228 -15.04 -20.52 -20.69
C GLY A 228 -14.12 -20.98 -19.55
N THR A 229 -12.84 -21.29 -19.80
CA THR A 229 -11.91 -21.78 -18.77
C THR A 229 -11.11 -20.67 -18.11
N GLU A 230 -10.62 -20.94 -16.89
CA GLU A 230 -9.71 -20.05 -16.17
C GLU A 230 -8.24 -20.45 -16.36
N ALA A 231 -7.34 -19.46 -16.21
CA ALA A 231 -5.90 -19.66 -16.24
C ALA A 231 -5.20 -18.66 -15.32
N ASP A 232 -4.02 -19.01 -14.83
CA ASP A 232 -3.19 -18.15 -13.99
C ASP A 232 -2.01 -17.58 -14.80
N ILE A 233 -1.95 -16.26 -14.94
CA ILE A 233 -0.87 -15.55 -15.64
C ILE A 233 0.10 -15.00 -14.60
N SER A 234 1.38 -15.36 -14.70
CA SER A 234 2.41 -14.95 -13.72
C SER A 234 3.52 -14.10 -14.34
N LEU A 235 3.98 -13.10 -13.61
CA LEU A 235 5.13 -12.24 -13.93
C LEU A 235 6.11 -12.20 -12.76
N THR A 236 7.40 -12.27 -13.06
CA THR A 236 8.46 -11.90 -12.10
C THR A 236 8.77 -10.42 -12.24
N LEU A 237 8.50 -9.66 -11.20
CA LEU A 237 8.67 -8.21 -11.10
C LEU A 237 9.72 -7.88 -10.04
N THR A 238 10.33 -6.70 -10.12
CA THR A 238 11.25 -6.17 -9.10
C THR A 238 10.83 -4.78 -8.67
N ALA A 239 10.54 -4.62 -7.38
CA ALA A 239 10.19 -3.35 -6.78
C ALA A 239 11.27 -2.29 -7.07
N PRO A 240 10.91 -1.07 -7.46
CA PRO A 240 11.88 -0.01 -7.71
C PRO A 240 12.77 0.30 -6.49
N GLN A 241 13.94 0.89 -6.75
CA GLN A 241 14.94 1.21 -5.71
C GLN A 241 14.56 2.44 -4.88
N THR A 242 13.62 3.24 -5.39
CA THR A 242 13.13 4.45 -4.73
C THR A 242 11.83 4.11 -3.99
N PRO A 243 11.65 4.57 -2.74
CA PRO A 243 10.38 4.42 -2.05
C PRO A 243 9.25 5.13 -2.79
N GLY A 244 8.06 4.52 -2.82
CA GLY A 244 6.90 5.10 -3.49
C GLY A 244 5.80 4.08 -3.77
N VAL A 245 4.68 4.59 -4.32
CA VAL A 245 3.59 3.77 -4.84
C VAL A 245 3.82 3.55 -6.33
N TYR A 246 3.80 2.30 -6.76
CA TYR A 246 4.09 1.93 -8.14
C TYR A 246 2.96 1.14 -8.75
N PHE A 247 2.69 1.41 -10.03
CA PHE A 247 1.68 0.76 -10.85
C PHE A 247 2.34 0.12 -12.07
N SER A 248 1.86 -1.06 -12.47
CA SER A 248 2.27 -1.72 -13.71
C SER A 248 1.04 -2.31 -14.39
N ASP A 249 0.69 -1.79 -15.56
CA ASP A 249 -0.53 -2.15 -16.28
C ASP A 249 -0.19 -3.02 -17.50
N TRP A 250 -0.97 -4.08 -17.69
CA TRP A 250 -0.73 -5.13 -18.68
C TRP A 250 -2.01 -5.51 -19.40
N GLN A 251 -1.93 -5.80 -20.69
CA GLN A 251 -3.09 -6.23 -21.47
C GLN A 251 -2.73 -7.35 -22.43
N MET A 252 -3.69 -8.20 -22.77
CA MET A 252 -3.48 -9.24 -23.76
C MET A 252 -3.36 -8.65 -25.16
N ARG A 253 -2.49 -9.26 -25.97
CA ARG A 253 -2.30 -8.98 -27.38
C ARG A 253 -2.44 -10.28 -28.18
N ASP A 254 -3.27 -10.26 -29.21
CA ASP A 254 -3.46 -11.38 -30.12
C ASP A 254 -2.27 -11.53 -31.11
N PRO A 255 -2.20 -12.64 -31.88
CA PRO A 255 -1.14 -12.84 -32.86
C PRO A 255 -1.08 -11.79 -33.97
N GLN A 256 -2.17 -11.06 -34.22
CA GLN A 256 -2.27 -9.96 -35.19
C GLN A 256 -1.81 -8.62 -34.59
N GLY A 257 -1.47 -8.59 -33.30
CA GLY A 257 -0.99 -7.41 -32.60
C GLY A 257 -2.07 -6.55 -31.97
N LYS A 258 -3.34 -6.96 -32.01
CA LYS A 258 -4.47 -6.21 -31.44
C LYS A 258 -4.61 -6.52 -29.96
N LEU A 259 -4.83 -5.47 -29.17
CA LEU A 259 -5.06 -5.57 -27.73
C LEU A 259 -6.52 -5.97 -27.44
N PHE A 260 -6.73 -6.80 -26.42
CA PHE A 260 -8.07 -7.24 -26.02
C PHE A 260 -8.17 -7.55 -24.51
N GLY A 261 -9.41 -7.67 -24.03
CA GLY A 261 -9.71 -8.07 -22.65
C GLY A 261 -9.46 -6.99 -21.61
N ASP A 262 -9.73 -7.34 -20.35
CA ASP A 262 -9.46 -6.48 -19.20
C ASP A 262 -7.96 -6.14 -19.09
N VAL A 263 -7.67 -4.93 -18.59
CA VAL A 263 -6.31 -4.54 -18.19
C VAL A 263 -6.03 -5.14 -16.82
N LEU A 264 -4.97 -5.94 -16.74
CA LEU A 264 -4.43 -6.49 -15.51
C LEU A 264 -3.44 -5.48 -14.93
N PHE A 265 -3.51 -5.19 -13.63
CA PHE A 265 -2.57 -4.26 -13.02
C PHE A 265 -1.95 -4.82 -11.74
N THR A 266 -0.79 -4.28 -11.39
CA THR A 266 -0.14 -4.48 -10.09
C THR A 266 0.07 -3.14 -9.44
N ARG A 267 -0.35 -2.99 -8.18
CA ARG A 267 -0.03 -1.84 -7.35
C ARG A 267 0.74 -2.25 -6.10
N ILE A 268 1.94 -1.73 -5.91
CA ILE A 268 2.77 -1.99 -4.71
C ILE A 268 3.19 -0.70 -4.03
N ILE A 269 3.55 -0.81 -2.76
CA ILE A 269 4.20 0.24 -1.99
C ILE A 269 5.63 -0.21 -1.70
N ALA A 270 6.60 0.37 -2.40
CA ALA A 270 8.01 0.11 -2.17
C ALA A 270 8.50 0.99 -1.01
N GLU A 271 9.08 0.38 0.01
CA GLU A 271 9.54 1.07 1.22
C GLU A 271 10.99 0.70 1.51
N LYS A 272 11.77 1.61 2.09
CA LYS A 272 13.07 1.23 2.64
C LYS A 272 12.81 0.47 3.94
N THR A 273 13.24 -0.78 4.01
CA THR A 273 13.29 -1.48 5.30
C THR A 273 14.24 -0.72 6.20
N ALA A 274 13.70 -0.08 7.24
CA ALA A 274 14.53 0.44 8.32
C ALA A 274 15.13 -0.76 9.05
N VAL A 275 16.40 -1.07 8.82
CA VAL A 275 17.11 -2.00 9.68
C VAL A 275 17.21 -1.33 11.06
N PRO A 276 16.66 -1.93 12.13
CA PRO A 276 16.74 -1.32 13.44
C PRO A 276 18.21 -1.10 13.80
N LEU A 277 18.54 0.13 14.19
CA LEU A 277 19.87 0.49 14.64
C LEU A 277 20.08 -0.08 16.04
N VAL A 278 20.89 -1.13 16.10
CA VAL A 278 21.30 -1.79 17.33
C VAL A 278 22.79 -1.55 17.51
N SER A 279 23.18 -1.05 18.68
CA SER A 279 24.58 -0.98 19.11
C SER A 279 24.90 -2.24 19.89
N ASN A 280 25.92 -2.99 19.48
CA ASN A 280 26.38 -4.17 20.20
C ASN A 280 27.87 -4.38 19.96
N ASN A 281 28.59 -4.93 20.95
CA ASN A 281 30.00 -5.28 20.85
C ASN A 281 30.21 -6.75 21.26
N ALA A 282 31.32 -7.34 20.81
CA ALA A 282 31.80 -8.61 21.31
C ALA A 282 33.32 -8.56 21.52
N TYR A 283 33.78 -9.09 22.67
CA TYR A 283 35.21 -9.30 22.90
C TYR A 283 35.77 -10.30 21.88
N VAL A 284 36.96 -10.02 21.35
CA VAL A 284 37.65 -10.93 20.42
C VAL A 284 38.90 -11.51 21.06
N ALA A 285 39.78 -10.65 21.59
CA ALA A 285 41.04 -11.10 22.20
C ALA A 285 41.70 -10.02 23.05
N ASP A 286 42.50 -10.44 24.01
CA ASP A 286 43.54 -9.64 24.63
C ASP A 286 44.77 -9.65 23.73
N LEU A 287 45.12 -8.49 23.17
CA LEU A 287 46.33 -8.34 22.34
C LEU A 287 47.56 -8.06 23.19
N THR A 288 47.38 -7.44 24.35
CA THR A 288 48.43 -7.31 25.37
C THR A 288 47.87 -7.63 26.74
N ILE A 289 48.76 -8.03 27.66
CA ILE A 289 48.46 -8.28 29.07
C ILE A 289 47.28 -9.25 29.24
N PRO A 290 47.45 -10.55 28.94
CA PRO A 290 46.42 -11.55 29.20
C PRO A 290 45.96 -11.54 30.66
N ASP A 291 44.80 -12.11 30.94
CA ASP A 291 44.31 -12.24 32.31
C ASP A 291 45.31 -12.94 33.21
N ASP A 292 45.33 -12.49 34.48
CA ASP A 292 46.23 -12.94 35.54
C ASP A 292 47.72 -12.67 35.30
N THR A 293 48.05 -11.79 34.35
CA THR A 293 49.42 -11.31 34.21
C THR A 293 49.94 -10.75 35.53
N VAL A 294 51.10 -11.24 35.97
CA VAL A 294 51.76 -10.79 37.20
C VAL A 294 52.46 -9.46 36.96
N MET A 295 52.20 -8.48 37.83
CA MET A 295 52.74 -7.13 37.76
C MET A 295 53.50 -6.77 39.04
N LYS A 296 54.49 -5.88 38.91
CA LYS A 296 55.10 -5.22 40.07
C LYS A 296 54.17 -4.09 40.58
N PRO A 297 54.19 -3.79 41.89
CA PRO A 297 53.47 -2.63 42.45
C PRO A 297 53.79 -1.34 41.68
N GLY A 298 52.76 -0.62 41.23
CA GLY A 298 52.94 0.65 40.51
C GLY A 298 53.47 0.54 39.07
N GLN A 299 53.62 -0.67 38.52
CA GLN A 299 54.11 -0.88 37.16
C GLN A 299 53.16 -0.26 36.13
N LYS A 300 53.70 0.57 35.22
CA LYS A 300 52.96 1.09 34.06
C LYS A 300 52.92 0.05 32.94
N PHE A 301 51.80 -0.07 32.26
CA PHE A 301 51.62 -0.98 31.13
C PHE A 301 50.56 -0.46 30.15
N VAL A 302 50.58 -0.97 28.92
CA VAL A 302 49.54 -0.70 27.92
C VAL A 302 48.70 -1.96 27.74
N LYS A 303 47.40 -1.84 28.00
CA LYS A 303 46.42 -2.90 27.77
C LYS A 303 45.71 -2.65 26.44
N THR A 304 45.76 -3.61 25.53
CA THR A 304 45.09 -3.57 24.24
C THR A 304 44.13 -4.74 24.09
N TRP A 305 42.86 -4.45 23.79
CA TRP A 305 41.84 -5.45 23.44
C TRP A 305 41.48 -5.33 21.96
N ARG A 306 41.19 -6.45 21.31
CA ARG A 306 40.46 -6.50 20.05
C ARG A 306 38.98 -6.72 20.31
N ILE A 307 38.14 -5.89 19.71
CA ILE A 307 36.69 -5.89 19.91
C ILE A 307 36.00 -5.81 18.54
N LYS A 308 34.89 -6.54 18.36
CA LYS A 308 34.10 -6.55 17.13
C LYS A 308 32.80 -5.75 17.31
N ASN A 309 32.44 -4.95 16.32
CA ASN A 309 31.10 -4.39 16.21
C ASN A 309 30.15 -5.47 15.70
N THR A 310 29.28 -5.96 16.57
CA THR A 310 28.27 -6.99 16.25
C THR A 310 26.87 -6.39 16.07
N GLY A 311 26.72 -5.08 16.24
CA GLY A 311 25.48 -4.35 15.98
C GLY A 311 25.38 -3.87 14.53
N THR A 312 24.21 -3.36 14.17
CA THR A 312 23.93 -2.74 12.87
C THR A 312 24.32 -1.25 12.82
N THR A 313 24.61 -0.65 13.98
CA THR A 313 24.99 0.76 14.08
C THR A 313 26.51 0.91 13.97
N THR A 314 26.96 1.75 13.04
CA THR A 314 28.36 2.20 12.97
C THR A 314 28.70 3.00 14.23
N TRP A 315 29.74 2.59 14.97
CA TRP A 315 30.25 3.36 16.09
C TRP A 315 31.01 4.59 15.59
N GLY A 316 31.21 5.57 16.46
CA GLY A 316 32.02 6.75 16.17
C GLY A 316 32.30 7.59 17.42
N PRO A 317 32.86 8.80 17.26
CA PRO A 317 33.32 9.61 18.39
C PRO A 317 32.25 10.05 19.40
N THR A 318 30.97 9.92 19.05
CA THR A 318 29.84 10.16 19.97
C THR A 318 29.56 8.97 20.90
N PHE A 319 30.12 7.81 20.62
CA PHE A 319 30.08 6.62 21.47
C PHE A 319 31.30 6.63 22.40
N THR A 320 31.16 6.11 23.61
CA THR A 320 32.26 6.07 24.58
C THR A 320 32.59 4.66 25.06
N PHE A 321 33.85 4.45 25.44
CA PHE A 321 34.33 3.29 26.19
C PHE A 321 34.70 3.73 27.60
N GLU A 322 33.96 3.24 28.59
CA GLU A 322 33.98 3.79 29.95
C GLU A 322 34.27 2.71 30.99
N PHE A 323 35.07 3.08 31.99
CA PHE A 323 35.26 2.28 33.19
C PHE A 323 33.98 2.27 34.01
N VAL A 324 33.52 1.08 34.41
CA VAL A 324 32.24 0.91 35.12
C VAL A 324 32.39 0.27 36.50
N ARG A 325 33.42 -0.56 36.73
CA ARG A 325 33.57 -1.30 38.00
C ARG A 325 35.00 -1.77 38.24
N GLY A 326 35.40 -1.89 39.51
CA GLY A 326 36.69 -2.45 39.93
C GLY A 326 37.67 -1.37 40.39
N VAL A 327 38.96 -1.55 40.11
CA VAL A 327 40.02 -0.58 40.40
C VAL A 327 40.35 0.21 39.13
N ALA A 328 40.13 1.52 39.16
CA ALA A 328 40.51 2.40 38.05
C ALA A 328 42.05 2.54 38.00
N MET A 329 42.70 1.76 37.13
CA MET A 329 44.15 1.76 36.93
C MET A 329 44.63 2.92 36.03
N THR A 330 43.78 3.94 35.81
CA THR A 330 44.07 5.12 34.98
C THR A 330 43.16 6.28 35.39
N PRO A 331 43.63 7.54 35.30
CA PRO A 331 42.75 8.70 35.48
C PRO A 331 41.78 8.90 34.31
N GLN A 332 42.04 8.33 33.13
CA GLN A 332 41.18 8.45 31.96
C GLN A 332 40.12 7.35 31.96
N THR A 333 39.00 7.57 32.66
CA THR A 333 37.91 6.59 32.85
C THR A 333 36.87 6.59 31.73
N SER A 334 36.97 7.48 30.75
CA SER A 334 36.11 7.52 29.56
C SER A 334 36.91 8.01 28.35
N ARG A 335 36.55 7.50 27.16
CA ARG A 335 37.11 7.95 25.86
C ARG A 335 36.12 7.74 24.72
N PRO A 336 36.16 8.58 23.68
CA PRO A 336 35.40 8.32 22.45
C PRO A 336 35.89 7.05 21.73
N LEU A 337 34.98 6.38 21.03
CA LEU A 337 35.30 5.29 20.11
C LEU A 337 35.70 5.82 18.72
N PRO A 338 36.59 5.12 17.99
CA PRO A 338 36.80 5.41 16.58
C PRO A 338 35.61 4.97 15.73
N VAL A 339 35.62 5.32 14.44
CA VAL A 339 34.59 4.86 13.50
C VAL A 339 34.78 3.38 13.21
N VAL A 340 33.77 2.56 13.54
CA VAL A 340 33.80 1.10 13.34
C VAL A 340 32.47 0.66 12.72
N GLN A 341 32.52 0.24 11.46
CA GLN A 341 31.35 -0.26 10.75
C GLN A 341 30.83 -1.56 11.34
N SER A 342 29.55 -1.86 11.12
CA SER A 342 28.94 -3.15 11.46
C SER A 342 29.78 -4.31 10.93
N GLY A 343 30.10 -5.27 11.78
CA GLY A 343 30.91 -6.45 11.43
C GLY A 343 32.43 -6.24 11.49
N ALA A 344 32.93 -5.00 11.57
CA ALA A 344 34.36 -4.71 11.65
C ALA A 344 34.93 -4.87 13.06
N THR A 345 36.26 -4.99 13.17
CA THR A 345 36.98 -5.05 14.45
C THR A 345 37.81 -3.79 14.71
N VAL A 346 38.05 -3.49 15.98
CA VAL A 346 38.90 -2.40 16.45
C VAL A 346 39.80 -2.86 17.58
N ASP A 347 41.02 -2.32 17.62
CA ASP A 347 41.95 -2.50 18.73
C ASP A 347 41.90 -1.25 19.63
N ILE A 348 41.52 -1.43 20.89
CA ILE A 348 41.44 -0.36 21.89
C ILE A 348 42.60 -0.51 22.87
N SER A 349 43.51 0.47 22.89
CA SER A 349 44.64 0.52 23.83
C SER A 349 44.43 1.56 24.93
N LEU A 350 44.75 1.20 26.18
CA LEU A 350 44.79 2.09 27.34
C LEU A 350 46.14 2.01 28.05
N SER A 351 46.69 3.17 28.40
CA SER A 351 47.85 3.27 29.31
C SER A 351 47.36 3.20 30.76
N LEU A 352 47.78 2.16 31.47
CA LEU A 352 47.35 1.82 32.83
C LEU A 352 48.54 1.73 33.79
N GLN A 353 48.27 1.82 35.09
CA GLN A 353 49.23 1.61 36.17
C GLN A 353 48.69 0.59 37.18
N ALA A 354 49.45 -0.47 37.42
CA ALA A 354 49.09 -1.51 38.39
C ALA A 354 49.02 -0.91 39.81
N PRO A 355 48.05 -1.32 40.65
CA PRO A 355 47.97 -0.85 42.03
C PRO A 355 49.25 -1.12 42.82
N THR A 356 49.52 -0.32 43.85
CA THR A 356 50.66 -0.52 44.75
C THR A 356 50.41 -1.59 45.81
N VAL A 357 49.14 -1.92 46.04
CA VAL A 357 48.71 -2.95 46.99
C VAL A 357 48.79 -4.33 46.33
N LYS A 358 49.45 -5.29 46.99
CA LYS A 358 49.50 -6.68 46.54
C LYS A 358 48.12 -7.30 46.50
N GLY A 359 47.88 -8.18 45.53
CA GLY A 359 46.60 -8.87 45.37
C GLY A 359 46.14 -8.95 43.93
N THR A 360 44.96 -9.54 43.73
CA THR A 360 44.31 -9.61 42.42
C THR A 360 43.43 -8.38 42.24
N HIS A 361 43.61 -7.68 41.12
CA HIS A 361 42.87 -6.48 40.80
C HIS A 361 42.20 -6.64 39.43
N PHE A 362 41.01 -6.08 39.29
CA PHE A 362 40.28 -6.09 38.02
C PHE A 362 39.71 -4.71 37.69
N GLY A 363 39.44 -4.48 36.41
CA GLY A 363 38.74 -3.30 35.93
C GLY A 363 37.83 -3.66 34.77
N ASP A 364 36.54 -3.39 34.93
CA ASP A 364 35.49 -3.64 33.95
C ASP A 364 35.19 -2.35 33.19
N TRP A 365 35.07 -2.48 31.88
CA TRP A 365 34.78 -1.40 30.95
C TRP A 365 33.56 -1.74 30.09
N LYS A 366 32.79 -0.73 29.72
CA LYS A 366 31.58 -0.89 28.91
C LYS A 366 31.43 0.24 27.91
N MET A 367 30.81 -0.08 26.77
CA MET A 367 30.54 0.92 25.74
C MET A 367 29.19 1.60 25.98
N LYS A 368 29.09 2.90 25.67
CA LYS A 368 27.85 3.67 25.67
C LYS A 368 27.57 4.27 24.30
N ASP A 369 26.31 4.26 23.90
CA ASP A 369 25.85 4.87 22.65
C ASP A 369 25.84 6.41 22.74
N ALA A 370 25.54 7.08 21.64
CA ALA A 370 25.47 8.55 21.57
C ALA A 370 24.44 9.19 22.52
N ARG A 371 23.54 8.40 23.13
CA ARG A 371 22.55 8.84 24.12
C ARG A 371 22.98 8.49 25.55
N GLY A 372 24.18 7.94 25.74
CA GLY A 372 24.70 7.49 27.03
C GLY A 372 24.17 6.13 27.49
N LYS A 373 23.44 5.39 26.64
CA LYS A 373 22.94 4.06 26.99
C LYS A 373 24.05 3.03 26.84
N GLU A 374 24.30 2.25 27.90
CA GLU A 374 25.26 1.13 27.85
C GLU A 374 24.81 0.04 26.87
N PHE A 375 25.76 -0.57 26.16
CA PHE A 375 25.48 -1.69 25.26
C PHE A 375 26.62 -2.72 25.21
N GLY A 376 26.25 -3.92 24.78
CA GLY A 376 27.14 -5.06 24.58
C GLY A 376 27.82 -5.60 25.84
N GLU A 377 28.82 -6.42 25.59
CA GLU A 377 29.55 -7.15 26.63
C GLU A 377 30.44 -6.22 27.47
N ILE A 378 30.77 -6.68 28.67
CA ILE A 378 31.81 -6.06 29.50
C ILE A 378 33.17 -6.50 28.96
N ILE A 379 34.05 -5.52 28.75
CA ILE A 379 35.45 -5.74 28.43
C ILE A 379 36.24 -5.56 29.71
N PHE A 380 36.92 -6.60 30.18
CA PHE A 380 37.59 -6.55 31.48
C PHE A 380 39.10 -6.75 31.35
N LEU A 381 39.79 -6.40 32.43
CA LEU A 381 41.19 -6.70 32.69
C LEU A 381 41.28 -7.32 34.07
N ARG A 382 42.04 -8.40 34.23
CA ARG A 382 42.44 -8.94 35.54
C ARG A 382 43.97 -9.10 35.62
N ILE A 383 44.59 -8.57 36.68
CA ILE A 383 46.05 -8.69 36.93
C ILE A 383 46.32 -9.11 38.38
N VAL A 384 47.53 -9.65 38.61
CA VAL A 384 47.99 -10.03 39.96
C VAL A 384 49.22 -9.20 40.33
N VAL A 385 49.14 -8.40 41.39
CA VAL A 385 50.26 -7.62 41.91
C VAL A 385 50.97 -8.39 43.02
N LYS A 386 52.28 -8.65 42.87
CA LYS A 386 53.10 -9.44 43.82
C LYS A 386 54.24 -8.67 44.46
#